data_AF-A0ABD1IA80-F1
#
_entry.id   AF-A0ABD1IA80-F1
#
_cell.length_a   1.000
_cell.length_b   1.000
_cell.length_c   1.000
_cell.angle_alpha   90.00
_cell.angle_beta   90.00
_cell.angle_gamma   90.00
#
_symmetry.space_group_name_H-M   'P 1'
#
loop_
_entity.id
_entity.type
_entity.pdbx_description
1 polymer ?
#
loop_
_entity_poly.entity_id
_entity_poly.type
_entity_poly.pdbx_seq_one_letter_code
_entity_poly.pdbx_strand_id
1 'polypeptide(L)'
;MKTKHVKSGKIDEFEISPDGSLYYKKRLCVPDDVELKKKILQEAHNSSYSMHSGSNKIYQDLKEFYWWSGMKRAITEFVTRCLTCQQVKAEHQVPSRLLQPEAA
;
A
#
# COMPACT_ATOMS: atom_id res chain seq x y z
N MET A 1 36.93 10.33 -0.92
CA MET A 1 35.67 9.58 -0.72
C MET A 1 36.04 8.15 -0.33
N LYS A 2 35.69 7.68 0.87
CA LYS A 2 36.12 6.35 1.36
C LYS A 2 35.03 5.33 1.05
N THR A 3 35.26 4.49 0.04
CA THR A 3 34.42 3.34 -0.30
C THR A 3 34.55 2.27 0.79
N LYS A 4 33.52 2.12 1.62
CA LYS A 4 33.47 1.04 2.60
C LYS A 4 33.13 -0.26 1.89
N HIS A 5 34.09 -1.19 1.91
CA HIS A 5 33.92 -2.56 1.46
C HIS A 5 32.87 -3.25 2.34
N VAL A 6 31.80 -3.77 1.74
CA VAL A 6 30.85 -4.67 2.39
C VAL A 6 31.46 -6.07 2.37
N LYS A 7 31.80 -6.59 3.56
CA LYS A 7 32.33 -7.94 3.73
C LYS A 7 31.20 -8.98 3.69
N SER A 8 31.50 -10.07 3.01
CA SER A 8 30.66 -11.24 2.70
C SER A 8 29.88 -11.80 3.89
N GLY A 9 28.60 -12.11 3.64
CA GLY A 9 27.70 -12.83 4.55
C GLY A 9 26.21 -12.59 4.27
N LYS A 10 25.69 -13.14 3.16
CA LYS A 10 24.25 -13.36 2.86
C LYS A 10 23.32 -12.13 3.05
N ILE A 11 23.35 -11.15 2.14
CA ILE A 11 22.31 -10.10 2.00
C ILE A 11 22.12 -9.69 0.52
N ASP A 12 21.85 -10.64 -0.38
CA ASP A 12 21.49 -10.36 -1.80
C ASP A 12 20.01 -9.95 -1.93
N GLU A 13 19.56 -8.95 -1.19
CA GLU A 13 18.19 -8.45 -1.34
C GLU A 13 18.10 -6.97 -1.72
N PHE A 14 19.18 -6.19 -1.50
CA PHE A 14 19.22 -4.77 -1.82
C PHE A 14 20.21 -4.48 -2.94
N GLU A 15 19.78 -3.69 -3.92
CA GLU A 15 20.57 -3.30 -5.10
C GLU A 15 20.52 -1.77 -5.26
N ILE A 16 21.64 -1.12 -5.58
CA ILE A 16 21.67 0.31 -5.89
C ILE A 16 21.90 0.45 -7.38
N SER A 17 21.02 1.16 -8.07
CA SER A 17 21.14 1.45 -9.49
C SER A 17 22.06 2.65 -9.75
N PRO A 18 22.56 2.81 -10.99
CA PRO A 18 23.51 3.89 -11.34
C PRO A 18 22.97 5.31 -11.13
N ASP A 19 21.64 5.48 -11.15
CA ASP A 19 20.94 6.74 -10.87
C ASP A 19 20.83 7.04 -9.35
N GLY A 20 21.32 6.15 -8.49
CA GLY A 20 21.28 6.27 -7.04
C GLY A 20 20.01 5.73 -6.39
N SER A 21 19.08 5.15 -7.16
CA SER A 21 17.87 4.52 -6.63
C SER A 21 18.20 3.21 -5.91
N LEU A 22 17.52 2.94 -4.78
CA LEU A 22 17.68 1.70 -4.01
C LEU A 22 16.53 0.75 -4.35
N TYR A 23 16.84 -0.52 -4.58
CA TYR A 23 15.88 -1.59 -4.84
C TYR A 23 15.94 -2.66 -3.77
N TYR A 24 14.79 -3.21 -3.41
CA TYR A 24 14.67 -4.40 -2.56
C TYR A 24 13.89 -5.47 -3.33
N LYS A 25 14.48 -6.63 -3.62
CA LYS A 25 13.85 -7.70 -4.40
C LYS A 25 13.21 -7.19 -5.71
N LYS A 26 13.95 -6.38 -6.48
CA LYS A 26 13.49 -5.71 -7.72
C LYS A 26 12.37 -4.67 -7.54
N ARG A 27 12.09 -4.23 -6.31
CA ARG A 27 11.10 -3.18 -6.01
C ARG A 27 11.81 -1.91 -5.59
N LEU A 28 11.36 -0.76 -6.09
CA LEU A 28 11.92 0.54 -5.74
C LEU A 28 11.68 0.84 -4.26
N CYS A 29 12.75 1.11 -3.53
CA CYS A 29 12.68 1.54 -2.14
C CYS A 29 12.23 2.98 -2.08
N VAL A 30 11.08 3.22 -1.45
CA VAL A 30 10.59 4.58 -1.21
C VAL A 30 11.31 5.14 0.01
N PRO A 31 11.99 6.30 -0.09
CA PRO A 31 12.63 6.94 1.05
C PRO A 31 11.62 7.29 2.14
N ASP A 32 12.10 7.62 3.34
CA ASP A 32 11.23 8.01 4.45
C ASP A 32 10.70 9.45 4.32
N ASP A 33 10.03 9.71 3.21
CA ASP A 33 9.36 10.96 2.90
C ASP A 33 7.84 10.75 2.98
N VAL A 34 7.20 11.44 3.92
CA VAL A 34 5.78 11.32 4.20
C VAL A 34 4.92 11.78 3.03
N GLU A 35 5.30 12.87 2.37
CA GLU A 35 4.53 13.45 1.27
C GLU A 35 4.65 12.59 0.00
N LEU A 36 5.84 12.03 -0.25
CA LEU A 36 6.03 11.07 -1.34
C LEU A 36 5.18 9.81 -1.13
N LYS A 37 5.27 9.20 0.06
CA LYS A 37 4.46 8.02 0.40
C LYS A 37 2.97 8.32 0.27
N LYS A 38 2.52 9.50 0.73
CA LYS A 38 1.13 9.93 0.61
C LYS A 38 0.69 10.07 -0.85
N LYS A 39 1.51 10.66 -1.73
CA LYS A 39 1.21 10.76 -3.17
C LYS A 39 1.05 9.39 -3.82
N ILE A 40 1.97 8.46 -3.54
CA ILE A 40 1.90 7.07 -4.03
C ILE A 40 0.59 6.39 -3.58
N LEU A 41 0.23 6.56 -2.30
CA LEU A 41 -1.01 6.01 -1.75
C LEU A 41 -2.27 6.64 -2.37
N GLN A 42 -2.27 7.96 -2.58
CA GLN A 42 -3.37 8.69 -3.22
C GLN A 42 -3.57 8.24 -4.65
N GLU A 43 -2.51 8.08 -5.42
CA GLU A 43 -2.57 7.62 -6.81
C GLU A 43 -3.13 6.19 -6.89
N ALA A 44 -2.62 5.28 -6.06
CA ALA A 44 -3.12 3.91 -6.01
C ALA A 44 -4.59 3.83 -5.55
N HIS A 45 -5.01 4.69 -4.63
CA HIS A 45 -6.38 4.78 -4.16
C HIS A 45 -7.34 5.41 -5.18
N ASN A 46 -6.88 6.39 -5.97
CA ASN A 46 -7.70 7.11 -6.93
C ASN A 46 -7.77 6.44 -8.31
N SER A 47 -6.99 5.38 -8.53
CA SER A 47 -7.13 4.53 -9.71
C SER A 47 -8.59 4.11 -9.87
N SER A 48 -9.11 4.10 -11.10
CA SER A 48 -10.51 3.79 -11.42
C SER A 48 -10.97 2.41 -10.91
N TYR A 49 -10.02 1.52 -10.64
CA TYR A 49 -10.25 0.19 -10.03
C TYR A 49 -10.25 0.19 -8.50
N SER A 50 -9.98 1.33 -7.86
CA SER A 50 -9.74 1.43 -6.42
C SER A 50 -10.87 2.08 -5.63
N MET A 51 -11.92 2.59 -6.28
CA MET A 51 -13.08 3.24 -5.65
C MET A 51 -13.86 2.33 -4.66
N HIS A 52 -13.67 1.02 -4.72
CA HIS A 52 -14.22 0.04 -3.76
C HIS A 52 -13.14 -0.86 -3.12
N SER A 53 -11.88 -0.56 -3.39
CA SER A 53 -10.78 -1.44 -3.09
C SER A 53 -10.24 -1.19 -1.69
N GLY A 54 -10.42 -2.16 -0.80
CA GLY A 54 -9.87 -2.11 0.55
C GLY A 54 -8.33 -2.11 0.56
N SER A 55 -7.75 -1.93 1.75
CA SER A 55 -6.29 -1.87 1.97
C SER A 55 -5.51 -3.03 1.33
N ASN A 56 -6.12 -4.20 1.18
CA ASN A 56 -5.51 -5.36 0.54
C ASN A 56 -5.16 -5.10 -0.93
N LYS A 57 -6.08 -4.53 -1.72
CA LYS A 57 -5.86 -4.30 -3.15
C LYS A 57 -4.77 -3.27 -3.38
N ILE A 58 -4.82 -2.14 -2.65
CA ILE A 58 -3.77 -1.11 -2.70
C ILE A 58 -2.39 -1.73 -2.37
N TYR A 59 -2.32 -2.62 -1.38
CA TYR A 59 -1.07 -3.33 -1.09
C TYR A 59 -0.63 -4.26 -2.22
N GLN A 60 -1.55 -5.00 -2.84
CA GLN A 60 -1.22 -5.87 -3.98
C GLN A 60 -0.68 -5.07 -5.17
N ASP A 61 -1.26 -3.91 -5.45
CA ASP A 61 -0.85 -3.07 -6.58
C ASP A 61 0.50 -2.43 -6.33
N LEU A 62 0.71 -1.88 -5.13
CA LEU A 62 1.95 -1.17 -4.83
C LEU A 62 3.13 -2.12 -4.57
N LYS A 63 2.91 -3.32 -4.01
CA LYS A 63 4.01 -4.23 -3.67
C LYS A 63 4.78 -4.75 -4.89
N GLU A 64 4.22 -4.65 -6.09
CA GLU A 64 4.89 -5.10 -7.32
C GLU A 64 6.03 -4.15 -7.71
N PHE A 65 5.86 -2.85 -7.43
CA PHE A 65 6.79 -1.81 -7.85
C PHE A 65 7.56 -1.18 -6.70
N TYR A 66 6.94 -1.09 -5.52
CA TYR A 66 7.47 -0.32 -4.39
C TYR A 66 7.71 -1.17 -3.16
N TRP A 67 8.65 -0.71 -2.34
CA TRP A 67 8.90 -1.25 -1.02
C TRP A 67 9.27 -0.14 -0.03
N TRP A 68 8.72 -0.20 1.18
CA TRP A 68 9.23 0.55 2.33
C TRP A 68 8.82 -0.14 3.63
N SER A 69 9.54 0.17 4.71
CA SER A 69 9.23 -0.36 6.03
C SER A 69 7.84 0.13 6.49
N GLY A 70 7.00 -0.79 6.96
CA GLY A 70 5.65 -0.45 7.44
C GLY A 70 4.62 -0.14 6.34
N MET A 71 4.89 -0.47 5.07
CA MET A 71 3.99 -0.24 3.94
C MET A 71 2.54 -0.66 4.17
N LYS A 72 2.30 -1.88 4.67
CA LYS A 72 0.94 -2.37 5.00
C LYS A 72 0.22 -1.49 6.04
N ARG A 73 0.95 -1.04 7.07
CA ARG A 73 0.42 -0.18 8.13
C ARG A 73 0.03 1.18 7.55
N ALA A 74 0.93 1.79 6.77
CA ALA A 74 0.68 3.08 6.13
C ALA A 74 -0.57 3.02 5.20
N ILE A 75 -0.73 1.95 4.44
CA ILE A 75 -1.92 1.73 3.59
C ILE A 75 -3.19 1.62 4.44
N THR A 76 -3.14 0.86 5.53
CA THR A 76 -4.29 0.66 6.42
C THR A 76 -4.72 1.99 7.06
N GLU A 77 -3.77 2.77 7.57
CA GLU A 77 -4.01 4.09 8.15
C GLU A 77 -4.58 5.06 7.12
N PHE A 78 -4.07 5.04 5.89
CA PHE A 78 -4.54 5.88 4.80
C PHE A 78 -6.01 5.59 4.44
N VAL A 79 -6.34 4.31 4.17
CA VAL A 79 -7.71 3.90 3.82
C VAL A 79 -8.68 4.13 4.97
N THR A 80 -8.24 3.94 6.22
CA THR A 80 -9.08 4.18 7.41
C THR A 80 -9.47 5.64 7.54
N ARG A 81 -8.66 6.58 7.02
CA ARG A 81 -8.97 8.03 7.03
C ARG A 81 -9.77 8.50 5.81
N CYS A 82 -10.07 7.62 4.85
CA CYS A 82 -10.84 7.96 3.66
C CYS A 82 -12.35 7.93 3.96
N LEU A 83 -13.01 9.09 3.90
CA LEU A 83 -14.45 9.23 4.15
C LEU A 83 -15.30 8.35 3.22
N THR A 84 -14.94 8.27 1.94
CA THR A 84 -15.63 7.41 0.96
C THR A 84 -15.54 5.94 1.36
N CYS A 85 -14.36 5.47 1.75
CA CYS A 85 -14.19 4.08 2.20
C CYS A 85 -14.93 3.81 3.52
N GLN A 86 -15.00 4.78 4.43
CA GLN A 86 -15.75 4.66 5.68
C GLN A 86 -17.26 4.52 5.43
N GLN A 87 -17.82 5.34 4.53
CA GLN A 87 -19.25 5.32 4.20
C GLN A 87 -19.66 3.98 3.59
N VAL A 88 -18.92 3.51 2.57
CA VAL A 88 -19.19 2.23 1.91
C VAL A 88 -19.09 1.06 2.90
N LYS A 89 -18.17 1.11 3.86
CA LYS A 89 -18.06 0.06 4.89
C LYS A 89 -19.23 0.07 5.87
N ALA A 90 -19.74 1.26 6.22
CA ALA A 90 -20.90 1.39 7.10
C ALA A 90 -22.16 0.82 6.44
N GLU A 91 -22.37 1.10 5.16
CA GLU A 91 -23.51 0.59 4.37
C GLU A 91 -23.52 -0.95 4.31
N HIS A 92 -22.38 -1.57 4.01
CA HIS A 92 -22.27 -3.04 3.93
C HIS A 92 -22.30 -3.76 5.30
N GLN A 93 -22.06 -3.04 6.40
CA GLN A 93 -22.15 -3.62 7.75
C GLN A 93 -23.56 -3.53 8.35
N VAL A 94 -24.50 -2.84 7.70
CA VAL A 94 -25.92 -3.04 7.99
C VAL A 94 -26.28 -4.44 7.47
N PRO A 95 -26.57 -5.42 8.35
CA PRO A 95 -26.88 -6.76 7.87
C PRO A 95 -28.13 -6.66 7.00
N SER A 96 -28.16 -7.43 5.89
CA SER A 96 -29.35 -7.71 5.07
C SER A 96 -30.48 -8.42 5.84
N ARG A 97 -30.74 -8.02 7.09
CA ARG A 97 -31.72 -8.61 8.02
C ARG A 97 -33.14 -8.09 7.77
N LEU A 98 -33.37 -7.30 6.72
CA LEU A 98 -34.71 -6.83 6.31
C LEU A 98 -35.24 -7.57 5.07
N LEU A 99 -34.86 -8.83 4.88
CA LEU A 99 -35.56 -9.73 3.97
C LEU A 99 -36.12 -10.90 4.79
N GLN A 100 -37.10 -10.59 5.65
CA GLN A 100 -38.05 -11.63 6.03
C GLN A 100 -38.99 -11.82 4.83
N PRO A 101 -39.23 -13.06 4.35
CA PRO A 101 -40.40 -13.30 3.53
C PRO A 101 -41.62 -13.09 4.43
N GLU A 102 -42.51 -12.18 4.05
CA GLU A 102 -43.86 -12.17 4.60
C GLU A 102 -44.45 -13.56 4.37
N ALA A 103 -44.73 -14.25 5.47
CA ALA A 103 -45.54 -15.44 5.46
C ALA A 103 -46.95 -15.04 5.01
N ALA A 104 -47.42 -15.66 3.93
CA ALA A 104 -48.82 -15.79 3.59
C ALA A 104 -49.07 -17.24 3.16
#